data_AF-A0A0F8WEX8-F1
#
_entry.id   AF-A0A0F8WEX8-F1
#
_cell.length_a   1.000
_cell.length_b   1.000
_cell.length_c   1.000
_cell.angle_alpha   90.00
_cell.angle_beta   90.00
_cell.angle_gamma   90.00
#
_symmetry.space_group_name_H-M   'P 1'
#
loop_
_entity.id
_entity.type
_entity.pdbx_description
1 polymer ?
#
loop_
_entity_poly.entity_id
_entity_poly.type
_entity_poly.pdbx_seq_one_letter_code
_entity_poly.pdbx_strand_id
1 'polypeptide(L)'
;VFLPKGEAQNLPDDTRIKGLLDAPNARILVYVWGGDVAPGTIQPSPYMGARGRTVVLQGAAPGSASESVDLAADHARAFGSGAEALVGVAVSADSDDTMTKAIGEVRALRLN
;
A
#
# COMPACT_ATOMS: atom_id res chain seq x y z
N VAL A 1 1.15 -4.38 -3.53
CA VAL A 1 2.52 -4.66 -4.03
C VAL A 1 2.42 -5.14 -5.45
N PHE A 2 3.15 -4.50 -6.35
CA PHE A 2 3.16 -4.81 -7.76
C PHE A 2 4.52 -5.35 -8.18
N LEU A 3 4.51 -6.32 -9.09
CA LEU A 3 5.70 -6.85 -9.74
C LEU A 3 5.54 -6.82 -11.27
N PRO A 4 6.66 -6.86 -12.01
CA PRO A 4 6.62 -7.18 -13.43
C PRO A 4 5.90 -8.50 -13.68
N LYS A 5 5.14 -8.59 -14.76
CA LYS A 5 4.26 -9.76 -15.02
C LYS A 5 5.04 -11.07 -15.09
N GLY A 6 6.24 -11.05 -15.68
CA GLY A 6 7.10 -12.24 -15.77
C GLY A 6 7.64 -12.70 -14.40
N GLU A 7 7.91 -11.78 -13.48
CA GLU A 7 8.32 -12.14 -12.11
C GLU A 7 7.14 -12.67 -11.30
N ALA A 8 5.97 -12.04 -11.44
CA ALA A 8 4.75 -12.46 -10.75
C ALA A 8 4.33 -13.89 -11.09
N GLN A 9 4.50 -14.32 -12.35
CA GLN A 9 4.17 -15.69 -12.80
C GLN A 9 5.08 -16.77 -12.21
N ASN A 10 6.25 -16.39 -11.71
CA ASN A 10 7.25 -17.31 -11.16
C ASN A 10 7.35 -17.23 -9.62
N LEU A 11 6.42 -16.53 -8.97
CA LEU A 11 6.39 -16.46 -7.52
C LEU A 11 6.06 -17.84 -6.91
N PRO A 12 6.87 -18.31 -5.94
CA PRO A 12 6.50 -19.48 -5.14
C PRO A 12 5.18 -19.28 -4.41
N ASP A 13 4.38 -20.35 -4.28
CA ASP A 13 3.08 -20.32 -3.59
C ASP A 13 3.18 -19.89 -2.12
N ASP A 14 4.33 -20.13 -1.47
CA ASP A 14 4.60 -19.78 -0.07
C ASP A 14 5.25 -18.41 0.11
N THR A 15 5.26 -17.58 -0.94
CA THR A 15 5.85 -16.24 -0.91
C THR A 15 5.23 -15.38 0.19
N ARG A 16 6.07 -14.92 1.11
CA ARG A 16 5.66 -14.03 2.20
C ARG A 16 5.68 -12.58 1.76
N ILE A 17 4.72 -11.79 2.26
CA ILE A 17 4.65 -10.34 1.98
C ILE A 17 5.96 -9.61 2.26
N LYS A 18 6.68 -10.00 3.32
CA LYS A 18 7.99 -9.43 3.65
C LYS A 18 8.99 -9.58 2.49
N GLY A 19 9.05 -10.77 1.87
CA GLY A 19 9.93 -11.00 0.72
C GLY A 19 9.54 -10.15 -0.49
N LEU A 20 8.24 -9.94 -0.72
CA LEU A 20 7.75 -9.05 -1.78
C LEU A 20 8.13 -7.58 -1.53
N LEU A 21 8.15 -7.15 -0.26
CA LEU A 21 8.56 -5.79 0.11
C LEU A 21 10.06 -5.53 -0.09
N ASP A 22 10.87 -6.57 -0.13
CA ASP A 22 12.32 -6.49 -0.36
C ASP A 22 12.70 -6.68 -1.84
N ALA A 23 11.77 -7.13 -2.70
CA ALA A 23 12.05 -7.37 -4.11
C ALA A 23 12.47 -6.07 -4.84
N PRO A 24 13.55 -6.10 -5.64
CA PRO A 24 14.13 -4.90 -6.25
C PRO A 24 13.21 -4.25 -7.28
N ASN A 25 12.47 -5.07 -8.02
CA ASN A 25 11.55 -4.61 -9.06
C ASN A 25 10.13 -4.37 -8.54
N ALA A 26 9.91 -4.54 -7.22
CA ALA A 26 8.62 -4.22 -6.63
C ALA A 26 8.30 -2.73 -6.75
N ARG A 27 7.02 -2.44 -6.97
CA ARG A 27 6.42 -1.12 -6.84
C ARG A 27 5.35 -1.20 -5.77
N ILE A 28 5.47 -0.36 -4.75
CA ILE A 28 4.71 -0.47 -3.52
C ILE A 28 3.97 0.84 -3.30
N LEU A 29 2.64 0.77 -3.38
CA LEU A 29 1.76 1.83 -2.91
C LEU A 29 1.42 1.55 -1.45
N VAL A 30 1.62 2.55 -0.60
CA VAL A 30 1.22 2.53 0.81
C VAL A 30 0.13 3.57 0.99
N TYR A 31 -1.08 3.14 1.26
CA TYR A 31 -2.19 4.04 1.55
C TYR A 31 -2.25 4.31 3.05
N VAL A 32 -2.37 5.58 3.44
CA VAL A 32 -2.34 5.97 4.86
C VAL A 32 -3.53 6.84 5.24
N TRP A 33 -4.06 6.56 6.44
CA TRP A 33 -4.88 7.49 7.22
C TRP A 33 -3.96 8.12 8.25
N GLY A 34 -3.51 9.35 7.98
CA GLY A 34 -2.52 10.00 8.81
C GLY A 34 -1.79 11.13 8.08
N GLY A 35 -0.93 11.80 8.83
CA GLY A 35 -0.25 13.01 8.38
C GLY A 35 -1.16 14.24 8.35
N ASP A 36 -0.58 15.35 7.92
CA ASP A 36 -1.15 16.69 7.91
C ASP A 36 -1.26 17.30 6.50
N VAL A 37 -1.05 16.48 5.47
CA VAL A 37 -1.12 16.90 4.07
C VAL A 37 -2.46 16.57 3.42
N ALA A 38 -2.74 17.17 2.27
CA ALA A 38 -3.99 16.98 1.55
C ALA A 38 -4.18 15.52 1.07
N PRO A 39 -5.42 14.98 1.11
CA PRO A 39 -5.78 13.74 0.45
C PRO A 39 -5.35 13.68 -1.03
N GLY A 40 -4.95 12.50 -1.48
CA GLY A 40 -4.44 12.25 -2.83
C GLY A 40 -2.97 12.63 -3.06
N THR A 41 -2.34 13.27 -2.08
CA THR A 41 -0.90 13.60 -2.09
C THR A 41 -0.07 12.32 -2.13
N ILE A 42 0.90 12.26 -3.05
CA ILE A 42 1.86 11.17 -3.18
C ILE A 42 3.22 11.63 -2.65
N GLN A 43 3.79 10.89 -1.71
CA GLN A 43 5.10 11.16 -1.13
C GLN A 43 6.07 10.00 -1.36
N PRO A 44 7.40 10.26 -1.45
CA PRO A 44 8.40 9.20 -1.38
C PRO A 44 8.29 8.41 -0.08
N SER A 45 8.41 7.08 -0.16
CA SER A 45 8.48 6.27 1.06
C SER A 45 9.85 6.45 1.74
N PRO A 46 9.90 6.71 3.06
CA PRO A 46 11.16 6.82 3.79
C PRO A 46 11.92 5.48 3.91
N TYR A 47 11.23 4.35 3.72
CA TYR A 47 11.80 3.02 3.94
C TYR A 47 12.05 2.21 2.66
N MET A 48 11.43 2.60 1.55
CA MET A 48 11.41 1.79 0.31
C MET A 48 12.11 2.46 -0.87
N GLY A 49 12.69 3.65 -0.66
CA GLY A 49 13.38 4.41 -1.69
C GLY A 49 12.52 4.61 -2.94
N ALA A 50 13.10 4.42 -4.13
CA ALA A 50 12.38 4.58 -5.39
C ALA A 50 11.19 3.62 -5.57
N ARG A 51 11.18 2.47 -4.86
CA ARG A 51 10.18 1.41 -5.00
C ARG A 51 8.86 1.73 -4.31
N GLY A 52 8.89 2.57 -3.27
CA GLY A 52 7.70 2.88 -2.47
C GLY A 52 7.19 4.29 -2.67
N ARG A 53 5.87 4.43 -2.67
CA ARG A 53 5.16 5.70 -2.61
C ARG A 53 4.03 5.61 -1.60
N THR A 54 3.92 6.65 -0.77
CA THR A 54 2.84 6.79 0.19
C THR A 54 1.76 7.69 -0.41
N VAL A 55 0.51 7.23 -0.40
CA VAL A 55 -0.68 7.96 -0.86
C VAL A 55 -1.52 8.29 0.36
N VAL A 56 -1.72 9.57 0.63
CA VAL A 56 -2.56 10.03 1.76
C VAL A 56 -4.03 9.94 1.36
N LEU A 57 -4.84 9.23 2.14
CA LEU A 57 -6.28 9.14 1.92
C LEU A 57 -7.05 10.15 2.77
N GLN A 58 -6.66 10.29 4.05
CA GLN A 58 -7.26 11.23 5.00
C GLN A 58 -6.34 11.41 6.21
N GLY A 59 -6.67 12.35 7.10
CA GLY A 59 -5.99 12.51 8.39
C GLY A 59 -6.33 11.39 9.38
N ALA A 60 -5.50 11.24 10.42
CA ALA A 60 -5.73 10.24 11.46
C ALA A 60 -6.93 10.61 12.34
N ALA A 61 -7.89 9.70 12.48
CA ALA A 61 -9.02 9.83 13.38
C ALA A 61 -9.58 8.46 13.77
N PRO A 62 -10.10 8.29 15.01
CA PRO A 62 -10.89 7.11 15.36
C PRO A 62 -12.20 7.07 14.58
N GLY A 63 -12.71 5.85 14.31
CA GLY A 63 -14.04 5.65 13.73
C GLY A 63 -14.07 4.59 12.63
N SER A 64 -15.04 4.72 11.73
CA SER A 64 -15.19 3.89 10.55
C SER A 64 -14.98 4.72 9.30
N ALA A 65 -14.25 4.18 8.33
CA ALA A 65 -14.15 4.77 7.01
C ALA A 65 -14.36 3.71 5.91
N SER A 66 -14.75 4.19 4.74
CA SER A 66 -14.91 3.39 3.53
C SER A 66 -14.02 4.00 2.47
N GLU A 67 -13.13 3.19 1.91
CA GLU A 67 -12.14 3.65 0.94
C GLU A 67 -12.32 2.91 -0.38
N SER A 68 -12.15 3.65 -1.47
CA SER A 68 -12.13 3.11 -2.83
C SER A 68 -11.02 3.81 -3.58
N VAL A 69 -10.06 3.04 -4.06
CA VAL A 69 -8.88 3.55 -4.77
C VAL A 69 -8.76 2.89 -6.13
N ASP A 70 -8.24 3.64 -7.10
CA ASP A 70 -7.84 3.09 -8.40
C ASP A 70 -6.35 2.76 -8.35
N LEU A 71 -6.07 1.49 -8.07
CA LEU A 71 -4.72 0.96 -7.95
C LEU A 71 -3.88 1.18 -9.21
N ALA A 72 -4.48 1.08 -10.40
CA ALA A 72 -3.77 1.22 -11.66
C ALA A 72 -3.44 2.69 -11.94
N ALA A 73 -4.41 3.60 -11.72
CA ALA A 73 -4.19 5.02 -11.87
C ALA A 73 -3.16 5.53 -10.85
N ASP A 74 -3.24 5.10 -9.59
CA ASP A 74 -2.30 5.49 -8.55
C ASP A 74 -0.90 4.98 -8.83
N HIS A 75 -0.76 3.75 -9.34
CA HIS A 75 0.53 3.22 -9.77
C HIS A 75 1.14 4.08 -10.88
N ALA A 76 0.35 4.45 -11.89
CA ALA A 76 0.81 5.31 -12.97
C ALA A 76 1.26 6.70 -12.48
N ARG A 77 0.49 7.34 -11.58
CA ARG A 77 0.87 8.62 -10.96
C ARG A 77 2.14 8.50 -10.12
N ALA A 78 2.29 7.40 -9.39
CA ALA A 78 3.39 7.16 -8.46
C ALA A 78 4.73 6.83 -9.15
N PHE A 79 4.68 6.05 -10.24
CA PHE A 79 5.86 5.42 -10.84
C PHE A 79 6.06 5.73 -12.32
N GLY A 80 5.10 6.42 -12.97
CA GLY A 80 5.21 6.81 -14.38
C GLY A 80 4.96 5.68 -15.39
N SER A 81 4.60 4.48 -14.93
CA SER A 81 4.25 3.32 -15.76
C SER A 81 2.95 2.68 -15.30
N GLY A 82 2.25 2.00 -16.22
CA GLY A 82 1.07 1.22 -15.87
C GLY A 82 1.40 0.11 -14.87
N ALA A 83 0.45 -0.20 -13.98
CA ALA A 83 0.56 -1.35 -13.10
C ALA A 83 0.63 -2.63 -13.92
N GLU A 84 1.53 -3.54 -13.55
CA GLU A 84 1.63 -4.87 -14.17
C GLU A 84 0.82 -5.90 -13.39
N ALA A 85 1.40 -6.55 -12.38
CA ALA A 85 0.72 -7.59 -11.60
C ALA A 85 0.61 -7.19 -10.13
N LEU A 86 -0.61 -7.11 -9.58
CA LEU A 86 -0.86 -7.03 -8.15
C LEU A 86 -0.64 -8.41 -7.52
N VAL A 87 0.40 -8.54 -6.68
CA VAL A 87 0.81 -9.84 -6.10
C VAL A 87 0.65 -9.91 -4.59
N GLY A 88 0.29 -8.81 -3.94
CA GLY A 88 0.11 -8.79 -2.49
C GLY A 88 -0.59 -7.53 -2.00
N VAL A 89 -1.48 -7.72 -1.05
CA VAL A 89 -2.16 -6.66 -0.30
C VAL A 89 -1.97 -6.96 1.18
N ALA A 90 -1.62 -5.93 1.94
CA ALA A 90 -1.54 -5.99 3.39
C ALA A 90 -2.33 -4.83 3.97
N VAL A 91 -2.95 -5.08 5.12
CA VAL A 91 -3.61 -4.05 5.92
C VAL A 91 -2.97 -4.10 7.30
N SER A 92 -2.54 -2.95 7.78
CA SER A 92 -1.92 -2.79 9.09
C SER A 92 -2.51 -1.58 9.80
N ALA A 93 -2.51 -1.63 11.11
CA ALA A 93 -2.75 -0.50 11.98
C ALA A 93 -1.67 -0.51 13.06
N ASP A 94 -1.15 0.66 13.41
CA ASP A 94 -0.30 0.90 14.56
C ASP A 94 -1.06 1.70 15.63
N SER A 95 -0.52 1.71 16.85
CA SER A 95 -1.10 2.44 17.97
C SER A 95 -0.02 3.02 18.90
N ASP A 96 1.24 2.97 18.48
CA ASP A 96 2.40 3.42 19.23
C ASP A 96 2.36 4.93 19.51
N ASP A 97 1.91 5.75 18.57
CA ASP A 97 1.71 7.20 18.75
C ASP A 97 0.74 7.55 19.89
N THR A 98 -0.17 6.65 20.23
CA THR A 98 -1.15 6.87 21.31
C THR A 98 -0.80 6.15 22.60
N MET A 99 0.20 5.26 22.59
CA MET A 99 0.51 4.32 23.67
C MET A 99 -0.73 3.52 24.14
N THR A 100 -1.69 3.28 23.25
CA THR A 100 -2.91 2.52 23.54
C THR A 100 -2.96 1.22 22.74
N LYS A 101 -4.06 0.47 22.87
CA LYS A 101 -4.33 -0.72 22.07
C LYS A 101 -5.28 -0.38 20.93
N ALA A 102 -4.91 -0.71 19.70
CA ALA A 102 -5.85 -0.72 18.58
C ALA A 102 -6.62 -2.05 18.54
N ILE A 103 -7.93 -1.96 18.31
CA ILE A 103 -8.76 -3.07 17.85
C ILE A 103 -9.35 -2.62 16.53
N GLY A 104 -9.08 -3.37 15.48
CA GLY A 104 -9.53 -3.08 14.13
C GLY A 104 -10.20 -4.29 13.51
N GLU A 105 -11.10 -4.04 12.58
CA GLU A 105 -11.73 -5.07 11.78
C GLU A 105 -11.72 -4.64 10.31
N VAL A 106 -11.25 -5.54 9.44
CA VAL A 106 -11.35 -5.38 7.99
C VAL A 106 -12.50 -6.24 7.51
N ARG A 107 -13.48 -5.61 6.85
CA ARG A 107 -14.63 -6.29 6.26
C ARG A 107 -14.69 -6.01 4.76
N ALA A 108 -15.21 -6.98 4.01
CA ALA A 108 -15.55 -6.82 2.59
C ALA A 108 -14.41 -6.30 1.69
N LEU A 109 -13.16 -6.70 1.95
CA LEU A 109 -12.04 -6.41 1.04
C LEU A 109 -12.31 -7.07 -0.33
N ARG A 110 -12.28 -6.26 -1.39
CA ARG A 110 -12.47 -6.69 -2.78
C ARG A 110 -11.32 -6.15 -3.63
N LEU A 111 -10.82 -7.01 -4.51
CA LEU A 111 -9.86 -6.67 -5.55
C LEU A 111 -10.52 -7.05 -6.87
N ASN A 112 -10.64 -6.09 -7.79
CA ASN A 112 -11.27 -6.25 -9.09
C ASN A 112 -10.21 -6.28 -10.19
#